data_AF-A0A8T5IYP6-F1
#
_entry.id   AF-A0A8T5IYP6-F1
#
_cell.length_a   1.000
_cell.length_b   1.000
_cell.length_c   1.000
_cell.angle_alpha   90.00
_cell.angle_beta   90.00
_cell.angle_gamma   90.00
#
_symmetry.space_group_name_H-M   'P 1'
#
loop_
_entity.id
_entity.type
_entity.pdbx_description
1 polymer ?
#
loop_
_entity_poly.entity_id
_entity_poly.type
_entity_poly.pdbx_seq_one_letter_code
_entity_poly.pdbx_strand_id
1 'polypeptide(L)'
;MLDHYLPESSSLIIHSSDSWLRFIKHRKSNKNLDGTYLPRTLTAHLKEDTPYFEINKFHEYYGHGGFCEHSQIGDRIVQYELELKEIEKQIIGSDKFQDNSSFKLSKNHQQFNQYVTLRKEFDNYFNQHHNYYEGYAYWLEKYFSLESGLGELYQIRERTFIEPFYLQLVASFNDFVKKNSINALLDKMGFLV
;
A
#
# COMPACT_ATOMS: atom_id res chain seq x y z
N MET A 1 -14.53 -16.13 -1.96
CA MET A 1 -13.78 -16.41 -0.70
C MET A 1 -12.99 -15.18 -0.26
N LEU A 2 -12.24 -14.53 -1.15
CA LEU A 2 -11.56 -13.26 -0.84
C LEU A 2 -12.52 -12.06 -0.75
N ASP A 3 -13.80 -12.25 -1.09
CA ASP A 3 -14.84 -11.22 -1.07
C ASP A 3 -15.04 -10.59 0.32
N HIS A 4 -14.72 -11.34 1.39
CA HIS A 4 -14.77 -10.85 2.78
C HIS A 4 -13.61 -9.93 3.16
N TYR A 5 -12.57 -9.87 2.33
CA TYR A 5 -11.36 -9.06 2.59
C TYR A 5 -11.20 -7.94 1.55
N LEU A 6 -12.29 -7.63 0.83
CA LEU A 6 -12.30 -6.46 -0.03
C LEU A 6 -12.24 -5.19 0.84
N PRO A 7 -11.58 -4.12 0.37
CA PRO A 7 -11.56 -2.85 1.09
C PRO A 7 -12.99 -2.30 1.22
N GLU A 8 -13.39 -1.97 2.45
CA GLU A 8 -14.69 -1.38 2.79
C GLU A 8 -14.56 0.11 3.10
N SER A 9 -13.47 0.49 3.77
CA SER A 9 -13.17 1.87 4.20
C SER A 9 -12.24 2.61 3.25
N SER A 10 -11.45 1.88 2.45
CA SER A 10 -10.54 2.48 1.50
C SER A 10 -11.29 3.18 0.37
N SER A 11 -10.72 4.26 -0.11
CA SER A 11 -11.22 5.00 -1.27
C SER A 11 -10.30 4.83 -2.48
N LEU A 12 -10.88 5.02 -3.68
CA LEU A 12 -10.17 5.00 -4.94
C LEU A 12 -10.26 6.38 -5.60
N ILE A 13 -9.11 6.99 -5.86
CA ILE A 13 -9.00 8.25 -6.60
C ILE A 13 -8.30 7.98 -7.93
N ILE A 14 -9.02 8.25 -9.02
CA ILE A 14 -8.52 8.12 -10.38
C ILE A 14 -8.03 9.48 -10.85
N HIS A 15 -6.83 9.51 -11.40
CA HIS A 15 -6.17 10.70 -11.90
C HIS A 15 -6.04 10.65 -13.41
N SER A 16 -6.36 11.74 -14.09
CA SER A 16 -5.88 11.93 -15.46
C SER A 16 -4.35 12.04 -15.47
N SER A 17 -3.71 11.82 -16.62
CA SER A 17 -2.25 11.93 -16.76
C SER A 17 -1.69 13.23 -16.14
N ASP A 18 -2.34 14.36 -16.40
CA ASP A 18 -1.93 15.67 -15.87
C ASP A 18 -2.09 15.79 -14.35
N SER A 19 -3.20 15.28 -13.78
CA SER A 19 -3.39 15.32 -12.33
C SER A 19 -2.46 14.34 -11.61
N TRP A 20 -2.17 13.18 -12.23
CA TRP A 20 -1.22 12.21 -11.73
C TRP A 20 0.19 12.80 -11.63
N LEU A 21 0.67 13.45 -12.71
CA LEU A 21 1.98 14.10 -12.71
C LEU A 21 2.11 15.18 -11.63
N ARG A 22 1.03 15.95 -11.37
CA ARG A 22 1.01 16.92 -10.26
C ARG A 22 1.04 16.23 -8.91
N PHE A 23 0.24 15.18 -8.73
CA PHE A 23 0.16 14.40 -7.51
C PHE A 23 1.52 13.78 -7.15
N ILE A 24 2.14 13.00 -8.05
CA ILE A 24 3.43 12.35 -7.79
C ILE A 24 4.58 13.35 -7.59
N LYS A 25 4.54 14.50 -8.29
CA LYS A 25 5.51 15.59 -8.10
C LYS A 25 5.42 16.19 -6.70
N HIS A 26 4.21 16.41 -6.20
CA HIS A 26 3.99 16.95 -4.86
C HIS A 26 4.49 15.97 -3.78
N ARG A 27 4.25 14.67 -4.00
CA ARG A 27 4.66 13.58 -3.10
C ARG A 27 6.15 13.24 -3.17
N LYS A 28 6.89 13.74 -4.16
CA LYS A 28 8.28 13.35 -4.47
C LYS A 28 8.44 11.84 -4.69
N SER A 29 7.39 11.20 -5.19
CA SER A 29 7.38 9.77 -5.51
C SER A 29 8.03 9.50 -6.86
N ASN A 30 8.31 8.22 -7.14
CA ASN A 30 8.81 7.78 -8.43
C ASN A 30 7.79 8.10 -9.54
N LYS A 31 8.24 8.75 -10.61
CA LYS A 31 7.39 9.15 -11.74
C LYS A 31 6.93 7.99 -12.62
N ASN A 32 7.58 6.84 -12.49
CA ASN A 32 7.29 5.65 -13.28
C ASN A 32 6.21 4.77 -12.63
N LEU A 33 5.66 5.19 -11.49
CA LEU A 33 4.52 4.51 -10.88
C LEU A 33 3.23 4.96 -11.57
N ASP A 34 2.34 4.01 -11.79
CA ASP A 34 0.98 4.23 -12.31
C ASP A 34 -0.10 4.02 -11.22
N GLY A 35 0.33 3.73 -10.00
CA GLY A 35 -0.51 3.51 -8.82
C GLY A 35 0.28 3.78 -7.54
N THR A 36 -0.44 4.13 -6.46
CA THR A 36 0.09 4.12 -5.10
C THR A 36 -1.05 4.08 -4.08
N TYR A 37 -0.91 3.27 -3.06
CA TYR A 37 -1.77 3.26 -1.89
C TYR A 37 -1.18 4.08 -0.74
N LEU A 38 -2.04 4.86 -0.08
CA LEU A 38 -1.69 5.69 1.07
C LEU A 38 -2.39 5.17 2.32
N PRO A 39 -1.68 4.42 3.20
CA PRO A 39 -2.28 3.91 4.44
C PRO A 39 -2.84 5.01 5.34
N ARG A 40 -2.15 6.17 5.38
CA ARG A 40 -2.56 7.35 6.17
C ARG A 40 -3.99 7.83 5.90
N THR A 41 -4.45 7.71 4.66
CA THR A 41 -5.79 8.16 4.24
C THR A 41 -6.67 7.02 3.77
N LEU A 42 -6.18 5.77 3.84
CA LEU A 42 -6.78 4.60 3.23
C LEU A 42 -7.22 4.89 1.78
N THR A 43 -6.29 5.33 0.94
CA THR A 43 -6.63 5.77 -0.42
C THR A 43 -5.68 5.18 -1.45
N ALA A 44 -6.24 4.46 -2.41
CA ALA A 44 -5.55 4.11 -3.64
C ALA A 44 -5.65 5.26 -4.64
N HIS A 45 -4.52 5.71 -5.18
CA HIS A 45 -4.46 6.67 -6.26
C HIS A 45 -3.94 5.98 -7.52
N LEU A 46 -4.73 6.01 -8.59
CA LEU A 46 -4.39 5.35 -9.86
C LEU A 46 -4.34 6.36 -11.01
N LYS A 47 -3.42 6.13 -11.95
CA LYS A 47 -3.36 6.84 -13.22
C LYS A 47 -4.33 6.19 -14.22
N GLU A 48 -5.29 6.96 -14.74
CA GLU A 48 -6.39 6.47 -15.59
C GLU A 48 -5.93 5.84 -16.91
N ASP A 49 -4.96 6.46 -17.59
CA ASP A 49 -4.57 6.15 -18.97
C ASP A 49 -3.42 5.14 -19.08
N THR A 50 -3.13 4.40 -18.00
CA THR A 50 -2.17 3.28 -18.04
C THR A 50 -2.82 2.03 -18.65
N PRO A 51 -2.11 1.29 -19.53
CA PRO A 51 -2.61 0.01 -20.04
C PRO A 51 -2.77 -1.05 -18.94
N TYR A 52 -2.23 -0.82 -17.74
CA TYR A 52 -2.31 -1.71 -16.59
C TYR A 52 -3.31 -1.26 -15.53
N PHE A 53 -4.29 -0.40 -15.87
CA PHE A 53 -5.19 0.22 -14.89
C PHE A 53 -5.84 -0.79 -13.95
N GLU A 54 -6.52 -1.82 -14.49
CA GLU A 54 -7.19 -2.83 -13.66
C GLU A 54 -6.19 -3.65 -12.82
N ILE A 55 -4.99 -3.92 -13.35
CA ILE A 55 -3.97 -4.63 -12.61
C ILE A 55 -3.42 -3.77 -11.46
N ASN A 56 -3.17 -2.49 -11.69
CA ASN A 56 -2.82 -1.54 -10.65
C ASN A 56 -3.93 -1.42 -9.60
N LYS A 57 -5.21 -1.52 -9.99
CA LYS A 57 -6.33 -1.53 -9.07
C LYS A 57 -6.31 -2.78 -8.18
N PHE A 58 -6.01 -3.96 -8.72
CA PHE A 58 -5.82 -5.17 -7.91
C PHE A 58 -4.69 -5.03 -6.90
N HIS A 59 -3.59 -4.39 -7.28
CA HIS A 59 -2.45 -4.16 -6.40
C HIS A 59 -2.75 -3.13 -5.30
N GLU A 60 -3.11 -1.91 -5.70
CA GLU A 60 -3.16 -0.75 -4.81
C GLU A 60 -4.44 -0.71 -4.01
N TYR A 61 -5.59 -0.87 -4.66
CA TYR A 61 -6.88 -0.77 -4.01
C TYR A 61 -7.20 -2.07 -3.27
N TYR A 62 -7.25 -3.19 -3.98
CA TYR A 62 -7.62 -4.45 -3.35
C TYR A 62 -6.50 -5.05 -2.48
N GLY A 63 -5.25 -5.03 -2.97
CA GLY A 63 -4.10 -5.60 -2.27
C GLY A 63 -3.76 -4.82 -1.01
N HIS A 64 -3.25 -3.60 -1.15
CA HIS A 64 -2.88 -2.80 0.02
C HIS A 64 -4.08 -2.35 0.85
N GLY A 65 -5.20 -1.96 0.22
CA GLY A 65 -6.41 -1.58 0.95
C GLY A 65 -6.96 -2.73 1.80
N GLY A 66 -7.13 -3.91 1.21
CA GLY A 66 -7.62 -5.10 1.93
C GLY A 66 -6.65 -5.52 3.04
N PHE A 67 -5.34 -5.45 2.79
CA PHE A 67 -4.34 -5.73 3.82
C PHE A 67 -4.39 -4.74 4.98
N CYS A 68 -4.47 -3.44 4.70
CA CYS A 68 -4.51 -2.38 5.71
C CYS A 68 -5.77 -2.41 6.57
N GLU A 69 -6.89 -2.84 6.02
CA GLU A 69 -8.16 -2.89 6.76
C GLU A 69 -8.32 -4.18 7.56
N HIS A 70 -7.89 -5.32 7.00
CA HIS A 70 -8.30 -6.63 7.52
C HIS A 70 -7.19 -7.42 8.21
N SER A 71 -5.93 -6.98 8.07
CA SER A 71 -4.80 -7.62 8.76
C SER A 71 -4.34 -6.80 9.97
N GLN A 72 -3.95 -7.49 11.04
CA GLN A 72 -3.36 -6.87 12.23
C GLN A 72 -2.09 -6.07 11.90
N ILE A 73 -1.31 -6.55 10.91
CA ILE A 73 -0.10 -5.89 10.45
C ILE A 73 -0.45 -4.59 9.73
N GLY A 74 -1.39 -4.66 8.80
CA GLY A 74 -1.88 -3.53 8.03
C GLY A 74 -2.54 -2.47 8.91
N ASP A 75 -3.39 -2.86 9.85
CA ASP A 75 -4.00 -1.96 10.84
C ASP A 75 -2.92 -1.23 11.66
N ARG A 76 -1.87 -1.95 12.09
CA ARG A 76 -0.77 -1.32 12.83
C ARG A 76 0.02 -0.32 11.98
N ILE A 77 0.21 -0.58 10.69
CA ILE A 77 0.81 0.39 9.74
C ILE A 77 -0.05 1.66 9.68
N VAL A 78 -1.38 1.50 9.55
CA VAL A 78 -2.32 2.63 9.51
C VAL A 78 -2.27 3.44 10.81
N GLN A 79 -2.25 2.78 11.96
CA GLN A 79 -2.13 3.44 13.26
C GLN A 79 -0.86 4.28 13.38
N TYR A 80 0.31 3.76 12.98
CA TYR A 80 1.55 4.55 12.98
C TYR A 80 1.44 5.80 12.11
N GLU A 81 0.86 5.68 10.91
CA GLU A 81 0.66 6.82 10.02
C GLU A 81 -0.30 7.87 10.61
N LEU A 82 -1.35 7.43 11.31
CA LEU A 82 -2.28 8.32 12.01
C LEU A 82 -1.65 9.01 13.22
N GLU A 83 -0.87 8.29 14.03
CA GLU A 83 -0.13 8.86 15.16
C GLU A 83 0.89 9.92 14.67
N LEU A 84 1.62 9.64 13.58
CA LEU A 84 2.51 10.61 12.94
C LEU A 84 1.74 11.83 12.42
N LYS A 85 0.61 11.61 11.75
CA LYS A 85 -0.27 12.68 11.24
C LYS A 85 -0.74 13.61 12.36
N GLU A 86 -1.13 13.09 13.51
CA GLU A 86 -1.58 13.93 14.63
C GLU A 86 -0.45 14.79 15.20
N ILE A 87 0.77 14.26 15.29
CA ILE A 87 1.94 15.07 15.67
C ILE A 87 2.18 16.17 14.62
N GLU A 88 2.18 15.84 13.33
CA GLU A 88 2.37 16.81 12.25
C GLU A 88 1.31 17.92 12.29
N LYS A 89 0.05 17.57 12.54
CA LYS A 89 -1.08 18.50 12.66
C LYS A 89 -0.94 19.44 13.86
N GLN A 90 -0.46 18.95 15.00
CA GLN A 90 -0.17 19.78 16.17
C GLN A 90 0.95 20.80 15.88
N ILE A 91 1.93 20.41 15.07
CA ILE A 91 3.08 21.27 14.71
C ILE A 91 2.70 22.32 13.67
N ILE A 92 1.99 21.91 12.62
CA ILE A 92 1.60 22.80 11.50
C ILE A 92 0.43 23.70 11.90
N GLY A 93 -0.44 23.21 12.80
CA GLY A 93 -1.74 23.78 13.10
C GLY A 93 -2.82 23.23 12.17
N SER A 94 -3.98 22.88 12.74
CA SER A 94 -5.10 22.24 12.03
C SER A 94 -5.51 22.95 10.74
N ASP A 95 -5.56 24.29 10.74
CA ASP A 95 -6.02 25.10 9.61
C ASP A 95 -5.06 25.09 8.41
N LYS A 96 -3.81 24.67 8.64
CA LYS A 96 -2.73 24.66 7.64
C LYS A 96 -2.32 23.25 7.24
N PHE A 97 -2.79 22.23 7.97
CA PHE A 97 -2.44 20.85 7.72
C PHE A 97 -3.17 20.31 6.49
N GLN A 98 -2.42 19.67 5.59
CA GLN A 98 -2.97 18.95 4.43
C GLN A 98 -2.36 17.56 4.39
N ASP A 99 -3.18 16.53 4.22
CA ASP A 99 -2.77 15.11 4.27
C ASP A 99 -1.67 14.72 3.29
N ASN A 100 -1.54 15.47 2.19
CA ASN A 100 -0.55 15.23 1.15
C ASN A 100 0.66 16.18 1.20
N SER A 101 0.73 17.09 2.18
CA SER A 101 1.80 18.09 2.24
C SER A 101 3.14 17.53 2.69
N SER A 102 4.23 18.06 2.14
CA SER A 102 5.58 17.71 2.61
C SER A 102 5.84 18.35 3.97
N PHE A 103 6.13 17.53 4.97
CA PHE A 103 6.47 17.98 6.31
C PHE A 103 7.99 18.11 6.51
N LYS A 104 8.43 19.18 7.18
CA LYS A 104 9.81 19.36 7.64
C LYS A 104 9.80 19.84 9.08
N LEU A 105 10.44 19.08 9.96
CA LEU A 105 10.55 19.41 11.38
C LEU A 105 11.93 19.92 11.74
N SER A 106 12.00 21.07 12.40
CA SER A 106 13.24 21.59 12.97
C SER A 106 13.68 20.77 14.18
N LYS A 107 14.99 20.52 14.30
CA LYS A 107 15.60 19.82 15.45
C LYS A 107 15.31 20.51 16.80
N ASN A 108 15.04 21.81 16.78
CA ASN A 108 14.78 22.60 17.97
C ASN A 108 13.29 22.62 18.36
N HIS A 109 12.41 21.95 17.60
CA HIS A 109 10.99 21.88 17.93
C HIS A 109 10.76 20.95 19.13
N GLN A 110 9.87 21.32 20.06
CA GLN A 110 9.62 20.55 21.28
C GLN A 110 9.18 19.09 21.03
N GLN A 111 8.47 18.85 19.93
CA GLN A 111 8.01 17.51 19.51
C GLN A 111 9.00 16.76 18.61
N PHE A 112 10.19 17.32 18.34
CA PHE A 112 11.17 16.70 17.41
C PHE A 112 11.56 15.28 17.86
N ASN A 113 11.91 15.10 19.13
CA ASN A 113 12.33 13.79 19.64
C ASN A 113 11.19 12.77 19.57
N GLN A 114 9.97 13.16 19.93
CA GLN A 114 8.79 12.29 19.85
C GLN A 114 8.53 11.84 18.41
N TYR A 115 8.50 12.78 17.46
CA TYR A 115 8.29 12.49 16.04
C TYR A 115 9.36 11.55 15.48
N VAL A 116 10.64 11.81 15.78
CA VAL A 116 11.76 10.99 15.28
C VAL A 116 11.73 9.58 15.88
N THR A 117 11.40 9.43 17.16
CA THR A 117 11.27 8.12 17.80
C THR A 117 10.14 7.32 17.16
N LEU A 118 8.94 7.90 17.07
CA LEU A 118 7.80 7.24 16.44
C LEU A 118 8.08 6.88 14.99
N ARG A 119 8.74 7.77 14.24
CA ARG A 119 9.11 7.48 12.84
C ARG A 119 10.07 6.30 12.73
N LYS A 120 11.05 6.20 13.62
CA LYS A 120 11.97 5.05 13.64
C LYS A 120 11.27 3.75 14.02
N GLU A 121 10.34 3.80 14.98
CA GLU A 121 9.52 2.66 15.35
C GLU A 121 8.67 2.18 14.17
N PHE A 122 8.03 3.11 13.47
CA PHE A 122 7.30 2.83 12.23
C PHE A 122 8.21 2.23 11.15
N ASP A 123 9.34 2.86 10.84
CA ASP A 123 10.26 2.38 9.81
C ASP A 123 10.76 0.95 10.15
N ASN A 124 11.07 0.68 11.43
CA ASN A 124 11.47 -0.67 11.87
C ASN A 124 10.33 -1.69 11.70
N TYR A 125 9.13 -1.34 12.14
CA TYR A 125 7.95 -2.20 12.02
C TYR A 125 7.62 -2.50 10.56
N PHE A 126 7.57 -1.46 9.72
CA PHE A 126 7.32 -1.59 8.30
C PHE A 126 8.38 -2.47 7.63
N ASN A 127 9.67 -2.24 7.90
CA ASN A 127 10.75 -3.07 7.32
C ASN A 127 10.67 -4.55 7.72
N GLN A 128 10.20 -4.86 8.94
CA GLN A 128 10.00 -6.24 9.38
C GLN A 128 8.84 -6.94 8.66
N HIS A 129 7.83 -6.18 8.25
CA HIS A 129 6.59 -6.70 7.67
C HIS A 129 6.40 -6.36 6.18
N HIS A 130 7.37 -5.66 5.57
CA HIS A 130 7.34 -5.20 4.19
C HIS A 130 7.01 -6.32 3.20
N ASN A 131 7.59 -7.50 3.43
CA ASN A 131 7.37 -8.68 2.61
C ASN A 131 5.93 -9.17 2.63
N TYR A 132 5.21 -9.03 3.75
CA TYR A 132 3.79 -9.36 3.80
C TYR A 132 2.95 -8.27 3.14
N TYR A 133 3.27 -7.00 3.39
CA TYR A 133 2.57 -5.85 2.80
C TYR A 133 2.62 -5.86 1.26
N GLU A 134 3.80 -5.90 0.66
CA GLU A 134 3.96 -5.96 -0.81
C GLU A 134 3.66 -7.33 -1.37
N GLY A 135 4.10 -8.39 -0.69
CA GLY A 135 3.92 -9.75 -1.18
C GLY A 135 2.45 -10.12 -1.28
N TYR A 136 1.62 -9.69 -0.34
CA TYR A 136 0.17 -9.89 -0.41
C TYR A 136 -0.42 -9.15 -1.61
N ALA A 137 -0.06 -7.88 -1.81
CA ALA A 137 -0.56 -7.07 -2.92
C ALA A 137 -0.21 -7.69 -4.29
N TYR A 138 1.05 -8.11 -4.50
CA TYR A 138 1.44 -8.79 -5.74
C TYR A 138 0.81 -10.18 -5.90
N TRP A 139 0.65 -10.93 -4.81
CA TRP A 139 0.00 -12.24 -4.86
C TRP A 139 -1.47 -12.10 -5.25
N LEU A 140 -2.17 -11.13 -4.66
CA LEU A 140 -3.56 -10.81 -4.97
C LEU A 140 -3.71 -10.26 -6.39
N GLU A 141 -2.80 -9.37 -6.81
CA GLU A 141 -2.70 -8.86 -8.18
C GLU A 141 -2.68 -10.01 -9.20
N LYS A 142 -1.79 -10.98 -8.98
CA LYS A 142 -1.72 -12.19 -9.83
C LYS A 142 -3.01 -12.99 -9.80
N TYR A 143 -3.53 -13.26 -8.60
CA TYR A 143 -4.73 -14.06 -8.42
C TYR A 143 -5.92 -13.45 -9.17
N PHE A 144 -6.24 -12.18 -8.94
CA PHE A 144 -7.35 -11.52 -9.62
C PHE A 144 -7.13 -11.29 -11.11
N SER A 145 -5.88 -11.09 -11.54
CA SER A 145 -5.57 -11.02 -12.97
C SER A 145 -5.90 -12.32 -13.69
N LEU A 146 -5.63 -13.47 -13.09
CA LEU A 146 -5.97 -14.77 -13.66
C LEU A 146 -7.49 -15.01 -13.66
N GLU A 147 -8.15 -14.77 -12.53
CA GLU A 147 -9.60 -14.97 -12.39
C GLU A 147 -10.42 -14.04 -13.31
N SER A 148 -9.91 -12.85 -13.60
CA SER A 148 -10.61 -11.85 -14.43
C SER A 148 -10.26 -11.94 -15.93
N GLY A 149 -9.51 -12.96 -16.35
CA GLY A 149 -9.10 -13.12 -17.75
C GLY A 149 -8.01 -12.12 -18.22
N LEU A 150 -7.36 -11.42 -17.29
CA LEU A 150 -6.27 -10.45 -17.55
C LEU A 150 -4.87 -11.09 -17.44
N GLY A 151 -4.78 -12.42 -17.46
CA GLY A 151 -3.54 -13.17 -17.24
C GLY A 151 -2.41 -12.83 -18.21
N GLU A 152 -2.70 -12.60 -19.50
CA GLU A 152 -1.69 -12.20 -20.48
C GLU A 152 -1.11 -10.81 -20.18
N LEU A 153 -1.98 -9.85 -19.84
CA LEU A 153 -1.57 -8.50 -19.48
C LEU A 153 -0.71 -8.49 -18.20
N TYR A 154 -1.07 -9.31 -17.22
CA TYR A 154 -0.26 -9.53 -16.02
C TYR A 154 1.11 -10.11 -16.34
N GLN A 155 1.21 -11.10 -17.24
CA GLN A 155 2.52 -11.66 -17.63
C GLN A 155 3.44 -10.63 -18.28
N ILE A 156 2.89 -9.69 -19.07
CA ILE A 156 3.67 -8.59 -19.63
C ILE A 156 4.18 -7.72 -18.48
N ARG A 157 3.30 -7.31 -17.55
CA ARG A 157 3.67 -6.50 -16.40
C ARG A 157 4.74 -7.16 -15.52
N GLU A 158 4.55 -8.44 -15.21
CA GLU A 158 5.47 -9.28 -14.44
C GLU A 158 6.89 -9.26 -15.01
N ARG A 159 7.03 -9.30 -16.34
CA ARG A 159 8.35 -9.29 -17.01
C ARG A 159 8.98 -7.91 -17.11
N THR A 160 8.17 -6.84 -17.10
CA THR A 160 8.62 -5.48 -17.39
C THR A 160 8.83 -4.62 -16.15
N PHE A 161 7.98 -4.78 -15.13
CA PHE A 161 7.89 -3.83 -14.01
C PHE A 161 8.09 -4.46 -12.64
N ILE A 162 7.78 -5.75 -12.46
CA ILE A 162 7.85 -6.38 -11.14
C ILE A 162 9.29 -6.86 -10.87
N GLU A 163 9.86 -6.42 -9.75
CA GLU A 163 11.22 -6.81 -9.39
C GLU A 163 11.30 -8.32 -9.06
N PRO A 164 12.41 -9.01 -9.40
CA PRO A 164 12.56 -10.44 -9.19
C PRO A 164 12.33 -10.91 -7.74
N PHE A 165 12.63 -10.06 -6.77
CA PHE A 165 12.38 -10.33 -5.35
C PHE A 165 10.89 -10.56 -5.06
N TYR A 166 10.01 -9.69 -5.57
CA TYR A 166 8.57 -9.82 -5.38
C TYR A 166 8.00 -11.04 -6.10
N LEU A 167 8.57 -11.42 -7.25
CA LEU A 167 8.19 -12.65 -7.95
C LEU A 167 8.51 -13.90 -7.13
N GLN A 168 9.65 -13.92 -6.43
CA GLN A 168 10.00 -15.01 -5.51
C GLN A 168 9.04 -15.07 -4.32
N LEU A 169 8.64 -13.91 -3.77
CA LEU A 169 7.63 -13.82 -2.72
C LEU A 169 6.29 -14.41 -3.17
N VAL A 170 5.78 -13.99 -4.33
CA VAL A 170 4.53 -14.51 -4.91
C VAL A 170 4.63 -16.02 -5.15
N ALA A 171 5.75 -16.52 -5.64
CA ALA A 171 5.98 -17.96 -5.81
C ALA A 171 5.93 -18.70 -4.46
N SER A 172 6.59 -18.16 -3.42
CA SER A 172 6.59 -18.75 -2.09
C SER A 172 5.19 -18.81 -1.46
N PHE A 173 4.36 -17.78 -1.69
CA PHE A 173 2.98 -17.74 -1.21
C PHE A 173 2.10 -18.74 -1.96
N ASN A 174 2.25 -18.85 -3.28
CA ASN A 174 1.56 -19.87 -4.06
C ASN A 174 1.92 -21.30 -3.61
N ASP A 175 3.20 -21.56 -3.34
CA ASP A 175 3.64 -22.85 -2.84
C ASP A 175 3.12 -23.14 -1.43
N PHE A 176 3.01 -22.11 -0.57
CA PHE A 176 2.39 -22.23 0.74
C PHE A 176 0.89 -22.55 0.63
N VAL A 177 0.16 -21.83 -0.24
CA VAL A 177 -1.28 -22.03 -0.47
C VAL A 177 -1.57 -23.43 -0.99
N LYS A 178 -0.78 -23.93 -1.95
CA LYS A 178 -0.90 -25.30 -2.47
C LYS A 178 -0.75 -26.37 -1.39
N LYS A 179 0.09 -26.14 -0.38
CA LYS A 179 0.37 -27.10 0.70
C LYS A 179 -0.61 -26.99 1.86
N ASN A 180 -1.21 -25.82 2.08
CA ASN A 180 -2.02 -25.54 3.26
C ASN A 180 -3.43 -25.09 2.84
N SER A 181 -3.62 -23.80 2.59
CA SER A 181 -4.83 -23.19 2.03
C SER A 181 -4.60 -21.68 1.88
N ILE A 182 -5.56 -20.98 1.24
CA ILE A 182 -5.60 -19.51 1.26
C ILE A 182 -5.80 -19.00 2.69
N ASN A 183 -6.73 -19.59 3.46
CA ASN A 183 -6.98 -19.15 4.84
C ASN A 183 -5.74 -19.25 5.73
N ALA A 184 -4.94 -20.31 5.57
CA ALA A 184 -3.68 -20.43 6.31
C ALA A 184 -2.66 -19.35 5.93
N LEU A 185 -2.66 -18.88 4.67
CA LEU A 185 -1.80 -17.78 4.24
C LEU A 185 -2.27 -16.46 4.87
N LEU A 186 -3.57 -16.21 4.85
CA LEU A 186 -4.20 -15.02 5.42
C LEU A 186 -3.97 -14.96 6.95
N ASP A 187 -4.18 -16.07 7.66
CA ASP A 187 -3.88 -16.18 9.10
C ASP A 187 -2.40 -15.89 9.40
N LYS A 188 -1.48 -16.43 8.58
CA LYS A 188 -0.04 -16.13 8.69
C LYS A 188 0.29 -14.65 8.49
N MET A 189 -0.51 -13.93 7.71
CA MET A 189 -0.40 -12.48 7.50
C MET A 189 -1.16 -11.66 8.54
N GLY A 190 -1.82 -12.30 9.50
CA GLY A 190 -2.56 -11.65 10.57
C GLY A 190 -3.95 -11.17 10.15
N PHE A 191 -4.53 -11.72 9.09
CA PHE A 191 -5.95 -11.47 8.78
C PHE A 191 -6.82 -12.12 9.85
N LEU A 192 -7.83 -11.39 10.30
CA LEU A 192 -8.81 -11.92 11.24
C LEU A 192 -9.77 -12.85 10.47
N VAL A 193 -9.62 -14.16 10.70
CA VAL A 193 -10.48 -15.23 10.13
C VAL A 193 -11.69 -15.47 11.01
#